data_AF-M1SLQ0-F1
#
_entry.id   AF-M1SLQ0-F1
#
_cell.length_a   1.000
_cell.length_b   1.000
_cell.length_c   1.000
_cell.angle_alpha   90.00
_cell.angle_beta   90.00
_cell.angle_gamma   90.00
#
_symmetry.space_group_name_H-M   'P 1'
#
loop_
_entity.id
_entity.type
_entity.pdbx_description
1 polymer ?
#
loop_
_entity_poly.entity_id
_entity_poly.type
_entity_poly.pdbx_seq_one_letter_code
_entity_poly.pdbx_strand_id
1 'polypeptide(L)'
;KATSSRNEDPEHASRPFDVDRDGFVMGEGGAVLLLEEYETAQARGAHIYCEVTGFGSRGNAYHMTGLRPEAYAMTEAIKDAMQQGGTQPEDIDYINAHGSGTKQNDRHETQAYKNTLGEHAYKVPISSIKSMIGHSLGGIGAIEMAACALAIDRGMVPPTANWETRDPECDLDYTPKQAKQKTVWTALSTG
;
A
#
# COMPACT_ATOMS: atom_id res chain seq x y z
N LYS A 1 7.54 16.76 -12.39
CA LYS A 1 7.48 17.27 -10.99
C LYS A 1 6.79 16.20 -10.15
N ALA A 2 7.19 16.00 -8.90
CA ALA A 2 6.70 14.86 -8.10
C ALA A 2 5.44 15.19 -7.28
N THR A 3 5.25 16.46 -6.91
CA THR A 3 4.09 16.96 -6.18
C THR A 3 2.95 17.35 -7.12
N SER A 4 1.71 17.20 -6.66
CA SER A 4 0.52 17.67 -7.37
C SER A 4 0.58 19.19 -7.62
N SER A 5 -0.03 19.62 -8.71
CA SER A 5 -0.18 21.04 -9.08
C SER A 5 -1.55 21.63 -8.73
N ARG A 6 -2.44 20.81 -8.16
CA ARG A 6 -3.84 21.17 -7.80
C ARG A 6 -3.92 22.03 -6.53
N ASN A 7 -3.32 23.22 -6.58
CA ASN A 7 -3.34 24.16 -5.45
C ASN A 7 -4.71 24.83 -5.25
N GLU A 8 -5.49 24.97 -6.32
CA GLU A 8 -6.83 25.57 -6.30
C GLU A 8 -7.92 24.59 -5.83
N ASP A 9 -7.59 23.31 -5.70
CA ASP A 9 -8.49 22.24 -5.26
C ASP A 9 -7.73 21.23 -4.37
N PRO A 10 -7.26 21.67 -3.18
CA PRO A 10 -6.40 20.86 -2.33
C PRO A 10 -7.10 19.62 -1.75
N GLU A 11 -8.42 19.69 -1.52
CA GLU A 11 -9.21 18.58 -0.97
C GLU A 11 -9.18 17.35 -1.88
N HIS A 12 -9.15 17.55 -3.20
CA HIS A 12 -9.13 16.46 -4.18
C HIS A 12 -7.74 16.22 -4.80
N ALA A 13 -6.67 16.86 -4.31
CA ALA A 13 -5.37 16.82 -4.95
C ALA A 13 -4.68 15.44 -4.84
N SER A 14 -4.77 14.79 -3.69
CA SER A 14 -4.15 13.46 -3.48
C SER A 14 -5.05 12.35 -3.99
N ARG A 15 -4.84 11.91 -5.24
CA ARG A 15 -5.69 10.92 -5.94
C ARG A 15 -4.91 9.74 -6.55
N PRO A 16 -4.31 8.86 -5.73
CA PRO A 16 -3.60 7.68 -6.24
C PRO A 16 -4.47 6.83 -7.16
N PHE A 17 -3.87 6.33 -8.25
CA PHE A 17 -4.51 5.47 -9.27
C PHE A 17 -5.64 6.10 -10.10
N ASP A 18 -5.96 7.38 -9.87
CA ASP A 18 -6.92 8.12 -10.68
C ASP A 18 -6.27 8.58 -12.00
N VAL A 19 -7.01 8.59 -13.11
CA VAL A 19 -6.46 8.97 -14.43
C VAL A 19 -5.90 10.40 -14.45
N ASP A 20 -6.48 11.29 -13.65
CA ASP A 20 -6.15 12.71 -13.58
C ASP A 20 -5.15 13.05 -12.45
N ARG A 21 -4.50 12.03 -11.87
CA ARG A 21 -3.41 12.20 -10.91
C ARG A 21 -2.20 12.87 -11.54
N ASP A 22 -1.60 13.78 -10.78
CA ASP A 22 -0.47 14.61 -11.24
C ASP A 22 0.67 14.73 -10.23
N GLY A 23 0.63 13.98 -9.13
CA GLY A 23 1.67 13.91 -8.11
C GLY A 23 1.13 13.70 -6.70
N PHE A 24 2.05 13.62 -5.73
CA PHE A 24 1.67 13.49 -4.32
C PHE A 24 1.39 14.84 -3.67
N VAL A 25 0.63 14.82 -2.57
CA VAL A 25 0.46 15.96 -1.66
C VAL A 25 1.32 15.70 -0.42
N MET A 26 2.08 16.69 0.06
CA MET A 26 2.85 16.55 1.29
C MET A 26 1.90 16.43 2.49
N GLY A 27 2.20 15.49 3.37
CA GLY A 27 1.51 15.32 4.65
C GLY A 27 2.49 15.36 5.80
N GLU A 28 1.97 15.37 7.01
CA GLU A 28 2.75 15.23 8.24
C GLU A 28 2.12 14.12 9.09
N GLY A 29 2.95 13.45 9.89
CA GLY A 29 2.48 12.41 10.79
C GLY A 29 3.57 11.41 11.12
N GLY A 30 3.31 10.61 12.15
CA GLY A 30 4.15 9.49 12.53
C GLY A 30 3.36 8.46 13.32
N ALA A 31 3.89 7.25 13.35
CA ALA A 31 3.39 6.16 14.16
C ALA A 31 4.57 5.41 14.78
N VAL A 32 4.35 4.79 15.93
CA VAL A 32 5.32 3.93 16.60
C VAL A 32 4.69 2.57 16.78
N LEU A 33 5.40 1.53 16.37
CA LEU A 33 5.00 0.14 16.52
C LEU A 33 5.88 -0.49 17.59
N LEU A 34 5.28 -1.21 18.52
CA LEU A 34 6.01 -2.02 19.50
C LEU A 34 5.96 -3.47 19.04
N LEU A 35 7.14 -4.03 18.76
CA LEU A 35 7.30 -5.42 18.36
C LEU A 35 7.76 -6.24 19.55
N GLU A 36 7.21 -7.43 19.68
CA GLU A 36 7.49 -8.40 20.73
C GLU A 36 7.44 -9.80 20.11
N GLU A 37 8.14 -10.76 20.71
CA GLU A 37 7.97 -12.16 20.36
C GLU A 37 6.52 -12.61 20.62
N TYR A 38 5.94 -13.34 19.69
CA TYR A 38 4.53 -13.73 19.71
C TYR A 38 4.17 -14.48 20.99
N GLU A 39 4.96 -15.47 21.37
CA GLU A 39 4.77 -16.31 22.55
C GLU A 39 4.78 -15.48 23.84
N THR A 40 5.69 -14.50 23.93
CA THR A 40 5.80 -13.62 25.10
C THR A 40 4.58 -12.69 25.20
N ALA A 41 4.18 -12.07 24.08
CA ALA A 41 2.97 -11.25 24.00
C ALA A 41 1.71 -12.04 24.37
N GLN A 42 1.60 -13.28 23.88
CA GLN A 42 0.47 -14.17 24.18
C GLN A 42 0.45 -14.57 25.66
N ALA A 43 1.61 -14.94 26.24
CA ALA A 43 1.73 -15.38 27.63
C ALA A 43 1.31 -14.30 28.64
N ARG A 44 1.58 -13.03 28.34
CA ARG A 44 1.13 -11.90 29.18
C ARG A 44 -0.27 -11.38 28.85
N GLY A 45 -0.97 -11.99 27.89
CA GLY A 45 -2.31 -11.58 27.46
C GLY A 45 -2.35 -10.22 26.78
N ALA A 46 -1.32 -9.86 26.02
CA ALA A 46 -1.27 -8.61 25.28
C ALA A 46 -2.37 -8.57 24.20
N HIS A 47 -2.86 -7.37 23.89
CA HIS A 47 -3.61 -7.17 22.66
C HIS A 47 -2.64 -7.14 21.47
N ILE A 48 -2.78 -8.12 20.58
CA ILE A 48 -1.96 -8.28 19.38
C ILE A 48 -2.78 -7.80 18.19
N TYR A 49 -2.33 -6.73 17.52
CA TYR A 49 -3.03 -6.21 16.33
C TYR A 49 -2.77 -7.07 15.10
N CYS A 50 -1.52 -7.50 14.90
CA CYS A 50 -1.11 -8.35 13.79
C CYS A 50 0.25 -9.01 14.09
N GLU A 51 0.58 -10.03 13.32
CA GLU A 51 1.91 -10.60 13.23
C GLU A 51 2.64 -10.04 11.99
N VAL A 52 3.95 -9.78 12.10
CA VAL A 52 4.80 -9.44 10.95
C VAL A 52 5.45 -10.72 10.45
N THR A 53 4.90 -11.31 9.39
CA THR A 53 5.34 -12.62 8.86
C THR A 53 6.54 -12.53 7.92
N GLY A 54 6.83 -11.35 7.36
CA GLY A 54 7.99 -11.14 6.50
C GLY A 54 8.17 -9.68 6.08
N PHE A 55 9.36 -9.35 5.58
CA PHE A 55 9.67 -8.02 5.04
C PHE A 55 10.69 -8.11 3.89
N GLY A 56 10.71 -7.12 3.01
CA GLY A 56 11.62 -7.10 1.87
C GLY A 56 12.01 -5.69 1.46
N SER A 57 13.28 -5.52 1.08
CA SER A 57 13.78 -4.26 0.51
C SER A 57 14.75 -4.56 -0.62
N ARG A 58 14.60 -3.84 -1.74
CA ARG A 58 15.42 -4.01 -2.95
C ARG A 58 15.77 -2.65 -3.52
N GLY A 59 16.99 -2.52 -4.03
CA GLY A 59 17.44 -1.34 -4.77
C GLY A 59 17.17 -1.47 -6.27
N ASN A 60 16.53 -0.48 -6.89
CA ASN A 60 16.22 -0.50 -8.32
C ASN A 60 17.45 -0.40 -9.25
N ALA A 61 18.53 0.28 -8.79
CA ALA A 61 19.82 0.42 -9.49
C ALA A 61 19.69 0.70 -11.01
N TYR A 62 18.71 1.52 -11.39
CA TYR A 62 18.37 1.81 -12.79
C TYR A 62 18.53 3.28 -13.13
N HIS A 63 17.93 4.13 -12.32
CA HIS A 63 17.97 5.58 -12.47
C HIS A 63 17.76 6.22 -11.10
N MET A 64 18.21 7.47 -10.92
CA MET A 64 18.09 8.20 -9.65
C MET A 64 16.65 8.27 -9.12
N THR A 65 15.68 8.47 -10.01
CA THR A 65 14.26 8.60 -9.69
C THR A 65 13.35 7.78 -10.61
N GLY A 66 13.94 7.14 -11.62
CA GLY A 66 13.18 6.45 -12.66
C GLY A 66 12.98 5.00 -12.28
N LEU A 67 11.82 4.46 -12.60
CA LEU A 67 11.45 3.07 -12.37
C LEU A 67 11.56 2.25 -13.66
N ARG A 68 12.00 1.00 -13.52
CA ARG A 68 11.98 0.03 -14.62
C ARG A 68 10.52 -0.30 -14.99
N PRO A 69 10.15 -0.35 -16.28
CA PRO A 69 8.79 -0.70 -16.71
C PRO A 69 8.32 -2.06 -16.19
N GLU A 70 9.23 -3.02 -16.02
CA GLU A 70 8.91 -4.40 -15.67
C GLU A 70 8.64 -4.63 -14.18
N ALA A 71 8.76 -3.59 -13.34
CA ALA A 71 8.52 -3.65 -11.90
C ALA A 71 9.34 -4.69 -11.10
N TYR A 72 10.51 -5.07 -11.63
CA TYR A 72 11.32 -6.17 -11.10
C TYR A 72 11.69 -6.01 -9.61
N ALA A 73 12.26 -4.88 -9.21
CA ALA A 73 12.75 -4.72 -7.83
C ALA A 73 11.64 -4.83 -6.78
N MET A 74 10.46 -4.25 -7.06
CA MET A 74 9.30 -4.35 -6.17
C MET A 74 8.69 -5.76 -6.20
N THR A 75 8.60 -6.37 -7.40
CA THR A 75 8.14 -7.76 -7.56
C THR A 75 8.94 -8.70 -6.67
N GLU A 76 10.27 -8.62 -6.73
CA GLU A 76 11.13 -9.51 -5.94
C GLU A 76 11.07 -9.18 -4.45
N ALA A 77 11.00 -7.91 -4.05
CA ALA A 77 10.84 -7.53 -2.65
C ALA A 77 9.56 -8.12 -2.02
N ILE A 78 8.45 -8.09 -2.75
CA ILE A 78 7.18 -8.69 -2.31
C ILE A 78 7.32 -10.22 -2.20
N LYS A 79 7.92 -10.87 -3.20
CA LYS A 79 8.16 -12.33 -3.17
C LYS A 79 9.04 -12.74 -1.99
N ASP A 80 10.10 -11.99 -1.70
CA ASP A 80 10.99 -12.29 -0.56
C ASP A 80 10.23 -12.21 0.77
N ALA A 81 9.37 -11.19 0.93
CA ALA A 81 8.55 -11.03 2.13
C ALA A 81 7.54 -12.17 2.28
N MET A 82 6.85 -12.51 1.18
CA MET A 82 5.90 -13.64 1.14
C MET A 82 6.60 -14.97 1.45
N GLN A 83 7.80 -15.19 0.89
CA GLN A 83 8.57 -16.42 1.11
C GLN A 83 8.97 -16.60 2.58
N GLN A 84 9.37 -15.53 3.28
CA GLN A 84 9.70 -15.57 4.71
C GLN A 84 8.50 -16.03 5.56
N GLY A 85 7.31 -15.52 5.23
CA GLY A 85 6.06 -15.84 5.94
C GLY A 85 5.36 -17.12 5.47
N GLY A 86 5.88 -17.80 4.44
CA GLY A 86 5.19 -18.92 3.80
C GLY A 86 3.85 -18.53 3.15
N THR A 87 3.65 -17.24 2.88
CA THR A 87 2.41 -16.66 2.34
C THR A 87 2.30 -16.92 0.85
N GLN A 88 1.20 -17.54 0.42
CA GLN A 88 0.90 -17.71 -1.00
C GLN A 88 0.18 -16.48 -1.56
N PRO A 89 0.20 -16.26 -2.89
CA PRO A 89 -0.57 -15.21 -3.54
C PRO A 89 -2.02 -15.11 -3.04
N GLU A 90 -2.71 -16.25 -2.99
CA GLU A 90 -4.12 -16.38 -2.59
C GLU A 90 -4.41 -16.03 -1.14
N ASP A 91 -3.39 -16.01 -0.28
CA ASP A 91 -3.54 -15.65 1.14
C ASP A 91 -3.65 -14.13 1.33
N ILE A 92 -3.23 -13.33 0.35
CA ILE A 92 -3.31 -11.86 0.44
C ILE A 92 -4.77 -11.40 0.32
N ASP A 93 -5.27 -10.75 1.37
CA ASP A 93 -6.64 -10.25 1.45
C ASP A 93 -6.76 -8.75 1.15
N TYR A 94 -5.68 -7.99 1.34
CA TYR A 94 -5.66 -6.54 1.19
C TYR A 94 -4.26 -6.05 0.81
N ILE A 95 -4.18 -5.06 -0.07
CA ILE A 95 -2.94 -4.34 -0.37
C ILE A 95 -3.08 -2.88 0.03
N ASN A 96 -2.27 -2.45 0.98
CA ASN A 96 -1.99 -1.04 1.21
C ASN A 96 -0.83 -0.62 0.29
N ALA A 97 -1.18 0.03 -0.81
CA ALA A 97 -0.21 0.49 -1.79
C ALA A 97 0.56 1.72 -1.29
N HIS A 98 1.80 1.89 -1.74
CA HIS A 98 2.49 3.17 -1.60
C HIS A 98 1.64 4.27 -2.24
N GLY A 99 1.13 4.08 -3.46
CA GLY A 99 0.11 4.94 -4.06
C GLY A 99 0.45 6.42 -3.98
N SER A 100 1.56 6.82 -4.60
CA SER A 100 2.03 8.20 -4.53
C SER A 100 1.16 9.19 -5.31
N GLY A 101 0.28 8.73 -6.21
CA GLY A 101 -0.43 9.63 -7.12
C GLY A 101 0.43 10.13 -8.27
N THR A 102 1.62 9.56 -8.46
CA THR A 102 2.44 9.79 -9.66
C THR A 102 2.15 8.70 -10.68
N LYS A 103 2.05 9.07 -11.97
CA LYS A 103 1.73 8.10 -13.03
C LYS A 103 2.74 6.95 -13.10
N GLN A 104 4.02 7.25 -12.94
CA GLN A 104 5.08 6.25 -13.02
C GLN A 104 5.03 5.24 -11.85
N ASN A 105 4.92 5.70 -10.60
CA ASN A 105 4.89 4.79 -9.46
C ASN A 105 3.63 3.95 -9.44
N ASP A 106 2.47 4.56 -9.63
CA ASP A 106 1.20 3.85 -9.52
C ASP A 106 1.08 2.73 -10.58
N ARG A 107 1.60 2.95 -11.80
CA ARG A 107 1.72 1.90 -12.84
C ARG A 107 2.73 0.82 -12.47
N HIS A 108 3.86 1.21 -11.89
CA HIS A 108 4.90 0.28 -11.45
C HIS A 108 4.40 -0.65 -10.33
N GLU A 109 3.66 -0.11 -9.36
CA GLU A 109 2.99 -0.88 -8.32
C GLU A 109 1.98 -1.86 -8.90
N THR A 110 1.11 -1.36 -9.81
CA THR A 110 0.13 -2.19 -10.52
C THR A 110 0.81 -3.40 -11.16
N GLN A 111 1.91 -3.17 -11.88
CA GLN A 111 2.66 -4.23 -12.54
C GLN A 111 3.35 -5.17 -11.54
N ALA A 112 3.91 -4.64 -10.45
CA ALA A 112 4.50 -5.47 -9.40
C ALA A 112 3.47 -6.44 -8.81
N TYR A 113 2.29 -5.96 -8.45
CA TYR A 113 1.23 -6.80 -7.88
C TYR A 113 0.78 -7.89 -8.86
N LYS A 114 0.66 -7.57 -10.15
CA LYS A 114 0.36 -8.58 -11.18
C LYS A 114 1.45 -9.63 -11.29
N ASN A 115 2.72 -9.22 -11.25
CA ASN A 115 3.85 -10.15 -11.34
C ASN A 115 3.96 -11.07 -10.10
N THR A 116 3.51 -10.61 -8.94
CA THR A 116 3.63 -11.34 -7.67
C THR A 116 2.42 -12.21 -7.39
N LEU A 117 1.21 -11.69 -7.60
CA LEU A 117 -0.05 -12.36 -7.24
C LEU A 117 -0.73 -13.03 -8.46
N GLY A 118 -0.28 -12.77 -9.68
CA GLY A 118 -0.91 -13.29 -10.90
C GLY A 118 -2.38 -12.86 -11.01
N GLU A 119 -3.26 -13.80 -11.36
CA GLU A 119 -4.70 -13.56 -11.47
C GLU A 119 -5.35 -13.14 -10.14
N HIS A 120 -4.76 -13.50 -9.00
CA HIS A 120 -5.30 -13.12 -7.70
C HIS A 120 -5.23 -11.60 -7.47
N ALA A 121 -4.27 -10.90 -8.09
CA ALA A 121 -4.13 -9.44 -7.99
C ALA A 121 -5.43 -8.69 -8.35
N TYR A 122 -6.22 -9.22 -9.29
CA TYR A 122 -7.48 -8.60 -9.75
C TYR A 122 -8.64 -8.77 -8.76
N LYS A 123 -8.49 -9.60 -7.73
CA LYS A 123 -9.53 -9.93 -6.74
C LYS A 123 -9.25 -9.30 -5.36
N VAL A 124 -8.04 -8.79 -5.16
CA VAL A 124 -7.61 -8.22 -3.89
C VAL A 124 -7.93 -6.72 -3.89
N PRO A 125 -8.70 -6.22 -2.90
CA PRO A 125 -8.92 -4.79 -2.77
C PRO A 125 -7.59 -4.07 -2.46
N ILE A 126 -7.34 -2.99 -3.18
CA ILE A 126 -6.15 -2.15 -3.04
C ILE A 126 -6.56 -0.73 -2.64
N SER A 127 -5.85 -0.10 -1.73
CA SER A 127 -6.07 1.31 -1.41
C SER A 127 -4.75 2.04 -1.15
N SER A 128 -4.80 3.38 -1.13
CA SER A 128 -3.71 4.19 -0.59
C SER A 128 -4.26 5.25 0.36
N ILE A 129 -3.83 5.14 1.62
CA ILE A 129 -4.22 6.09 2.67
C ILE A 129 -3.64 7.49 2.45
N LYS A 130 -2.62 7.64 1.59
CA LYS A 130 -2.06 8.95 1.22
C LYS A 130 -3.10 9.88 0.58
N SER A 131 -4.20 9.32 0.04
CA SER A 131 -5.36 10.10 -0.42
C SER A 131 -6.04 10.91 0.69
N MET A 132 -5.94 10.45 1.95
CA MET A 132 -6.58 11.08 3.12
C MET A 132 -5.59 11.87 3.98
N ILE A 133 -4.33 11.43 4.06
CA ILE A 133 -3.34 11.99 5.00
C ILE A 133 -2.13 12.64 4.32
N GLY A 134 -2.05 12.59 2.99
CA GLY A 134 -0.88 13.01 2.23
C GLY A 134 0.32 12.07 2.41
N HIS A 135 1.47 12.49 1.91
CA HIS A 135 2.72 11.76 1.98
C HIS A 135 3.65 12.37 3.04
N SER A 136 3.72 11.71 4.21
CA SER A 136 4.56 12.12 5.36
C SER A 136 6.04 11.76 5.25
N LEU A 137 6.51 11.48 4.03
CA LEU A 137 7.90 11.13 3.73
C LEU A 137 8.40 10.01 4.67
N GLY A 138 9.40 10.31 5.51
CA GLY A 138 9.99 9.32 6.43
C GLY A 138 9.02 8.73 7.46
N GLY A 139 7.87 9.36 7.71
CA GLY A 139 6.86 8.84 8.63
C GLY A 139 5.89 7.83 8.00
N ILE A 140 5.81 7.74 6.67
CA ILE A 140 4.65 7.11 6.03
C ILE A 140 4.62 5.58 6.20
N GLY A 141 5.77 4.92 6.13
CA GLY A 141 5.84 3.46 6.28
C GLY A 141 5.28 2.97 7.61
N ALA A 142 5.56 3.69 8.72
CA ALA A 142 5.01 3.33 10.03
C ALA A 142 3.49 3.54 10.10
N ILE A 143 2.97 4.61 9.49
CA ILE A 143 1.53 4.92 9.46
C ILE A 143 0.79 3.88 8.59
N GLU A 144 1.38 3.48 7.47
CA GLU A 144 0.84 2.47 6.56
C GLU A 144 0.81 1.09 7.22
N MET A 145 1.85 0.73 7.96
CA MET A 145 1.84 -0.49 8.77
C MET A 145 0.77 -0.44 9.87
N ALA A 146 0.59 0.70 10.54
CA ALA A 146 -0.49 0.86 11.51
C ALA A 146 -1.88 0.75 10.85
N ALA A 147 -2.06 1.29 9.64
CA ALA A 147 -3.30 1.16 8.88
C ALA A 147 -3.60 -0.30 8.50
N CYS A 148 -2.59 -1.07 8.06
CA CYS A 148 -2.74 -2.50 7.82
C CYS A 148 -3.12 -3.27 9.09
N ALA A 149 -2.44 -3.00 10.21
CA ALA A 149 -2.74 -3.64 11.49
C ALA A 149 -4.18 -3.35 11.95
N LEU A 150 -4.66 -2.12 11.78
CA LEU A 150 -6.04 -1.74 12.07
C LEU A 150 -7.05 -2.33 11.07
N ALA A 151 -6.66 -2.54 9.81
CA ALA A 151 -7.51 -3.19 8.82
C ALA A 151 -7.75 -4.67 9.18
N ILE A 152 -6.71 -5.36 9.66
CA ILE A 152 -6.78 -6.73 10.20
C ILE A 152 -7.66 -6.77 11.46
N ASP A 153 -7.35 -5.95 12.47
CA ASP A 153 -8.06 -5.91 13.75
C ASP A 153 -9.56 -5.58 13.59
N ARG A 154 -9.89 -4.65 12.69
CA ARG A 154 -11.27 -4.12 12.56
C ARG A 154 -12.05 -4.71 11.39
N GLY A 155 -11.43 -5.51 10.53
CA GLY A 155 -12.09 -6.06 9.34
C GLY A 155 -12.59 -4.99 8.37
N MET A 156 -11.76 -3.97 8.11
CA MET A 156 -12.12 -2.82 7.27
C MET A 156 -10.96 -2.41 6.36
N VAL A 157 -11.20 -2.44 5.05
CA VAL A 157 -10.28 -1.91 4.05
C VAL A 157 -10.56 -0.42 3.85
N PRO A 158 -9.57 0.47 4.08
CA PRO A 158 -9.77 1.91 3.92
C PRO A 158 -9.97 2.31 2.45
N PRO A 159 -10.61 3.45 2.18
CA PRO A 159 -10.78 3.95 0.83
C PRO A 159 -9.55 4.69 0.33
N THR A 160 -9.44 4.79 -0.99
CA THR A 160 -8.75 5.87 -1.69
C THR A 160 -9.75 7.01 -1.89
N ALA A 161 -9.68 8.05 -1.08
CA ALA A 161 -10.74 9.05 -0.92
C ALA A 161 -11.08 9.86 -2.19
N ASN A 162 -10.05 10.31 -2.91
CA ASN A 162 -10.22 11.23 -4.06
C ASN A 162 -10.16 10.54 -5.43
N TRP A 163 -10.40 9.22 -5.47
CA TRP A 163 -10.44 8.48 -6.72
C TRP A 163 -11.82 8.61 -7.37
N GLU A 164 -11.86 9.25 -8.53
CA GLU A 164 -13.07 9.59 -9.26
C GLU A 164 -13.19 8.79 -10.55
N THR A 165 -12.08 8.71 -11.31
CA THR A 165 -12.04 8.14 -12.65
C THR A 165 -10.92 7.11 -12.75
N ARG A 166 -11.30 5.89 -13.14
CA ARG A 166 -10.38 4.77 -13.32
C ARG A 166 -9.35 5.09 -14.41
N ASP A 167 -8.07 4.89 -14.08
CA ASP A 167 -7.00 4.80 -15.07
C ASP A 167 -6.98 3.40 -15.70
N PRO A 168 -7.11 3.26 -17.04
CA PRO A 168 -6.97 1.96 -17.72
C PRO A 168 -5.62 1.28 -17.51
N GLU A 169 -4.56 2.03 -17.17
CA GLU A 169 -3.23 1.49 -16.86
C GLU A 169 -3.08 1.02 -15.39
N CYS A 170 -4.07 1.33 -14.54
CA CYS A 170 -4.18 0.86 -13.16
C CYS A 170 -5.50 0.09 -13.02
N ASP A 171 -5.52 -1.15 -13.50
CA ASP A 171 -6.71 -1.96 -13.77
C ASP A 171 -7.01 -3.04 -12.71
N LEU A 172 -6.45 -2.94 -11.51
CA LEU A 172 -6.76 -3.82 -10.37
C LEU A 172 -7.98 -3.33 -9.56
N ASP A 173 -8.42 -4.08 -8.54
CA ASP A 173 -9.54 -3.72 -7.67
C ASP A 173 -9.15 -2.65 -6.64
N TYR A 174 -8.92 -1.42 -7.10
CA TYR A 174 -8.77 -0.28 -6.19
C TYR A 174 -10.08 0.00 -5.44
N THR A 175 -9.98 0.54 -4.23
CA THR A 175 -11.12 0.79 -3.33
C THR A 175 -11.47 2.27 -3.30
N PRO A 176 -12.36 2.76 -4.17
CA PRO A 176 -12.60 4.19 -4.30
C PRO A 176 -13.63 4.72 -3.31
N LYS A 177 -13.30 5.85 -2.67
CA LYS A 177 -14.16 6.72 -1.84
C LYS A 177 -14.80 6.11 -0.58
N GLN A 178 -15.19 4.85 -0.62
CA GLN A 178 -15.89 4.15 0.45
C GLN A 178 -15.06 2.99 0.95
N ALA A 179 -14.92 2.90 2.28
CA ALA A 179 -14.29 1.76 2.92
C ALA A 179 -15.08 0.48 2.61
N LYS A 180 -14.38 -0.64 2.50
CA LYS A 180 -14.99 -1.97 2.29
C LYS A 180 -14.90 -2.77 3.59
N GLN A 181 -16.04 -3.17 4.17
CA GLN A 181 -16.04 -4.13 5.27
C GLN A 181 -15.67 -5.50 4.73
N LYS A 182 -14.56 -6.07 5.22
CA LYS A 182 -14.01 -7.37 4.80
C LYS A 182 -13.08 -7.87 5.90
N THR A 183 -13.22 -9.13 6.28
CA THR A 183 -12.21 -9.79 7.12
C THR A 183 -10.89 -9.83 6.37
N VAL A 184 -9.83 -9.28 6.99
CA VAL A 184 -8.48 -9.26 6.44
C VAL A 184 -7.62 -10.15 7.34
N TRP A 185 -7.16 -11.28 6.81
CA TRP A 185 -6.22 -12.16 7.52
C TRP A 185 -4.78 -11.79 7.21
N THR A 186 -4.50 -11.38 5.97
CA THR A 186 -3.16 -10.96 5.56
C THR A 186 -3.22 -9.69 4.71
N ALA A 187 -2.48 -8.68 5.15
CA ALA A 187 -2.32 -7.42 4.45
C ALA A 187 -0.89 -7.27 3.93
N LEU A 188 -0.74 -6.90 2.65
CA LEU A 188 0.54 -6.50 2.06
C LEU A 188 0.66 -4.97 2.11
N SER A 189 1.71 -4.46 2.75
CA SER A 189 2.09 -3.04 2.66
C SER A 189 3.28 -2.88 1.72
N THR A 190 3.23 -1.88 0.85
CA THR A 190 4.35 -1.54 -0.07
C THR A 190 4.82 -0.09 0.05
N GLY A 191 4.39 0.57 1.12
CA GLY A 191 4.57 1.99 1.38
C GLY A 191 5.92 2.41 1.93
#